data_AF-A0A7K9TNB9-F1
#
_entry.id   AF-A0A7K9TNB9-F1
#
_cell.length_a   1.000
_cell.length_b   1.000
_cell.length_c   1.000
_cell.angle_alpha   90.00
_cell.angle_beta   90.00
_cell.angle_gamma   90.00
#
_symmetry.space_group_name_H-M   'P 1'
#
loop_
_entity.id
_entity.type
_entity.pdbx_description
1 polymer ?
#
loop_
_entity_poly.entity_id
_entity_poly.type
_entity_poly.pdbx_seq_one_letter_code
_entity_poly.pdbx_strand_id
1 'polypeptide(L)'
;APVGTMASGWSCWILMLLLPVLAHAMGPGPVLANRPFVTIWNIPTERCAKKYNVTLNLEVFDVVANDHQSFIGQAITLFYTDDLGLLPYYTDEGVPVNGGLPQNASLKAHLYQTTQDIKVTLPSPAYRGMAVIDWEKWRPLWVRNWSTMNIYRQKSEELVRQQHPQWPPELVKKAAKQQFEQSAREFMEQTLQLGETLRPDGYWGFYGFPNCYNNNFDSLTYNGTCPVVEQERNKELWWLWKSSRALYPSIYLPFRLKGTNKALAYVRHRVAEAFTVQRRVLDDGIPVLPYSQIAFDHTVEFLSQEDLMNTIGESAAQGAAGIILWG
;
A
#
# COMPACT_ATOMS: atom_id res chain seq x y z
N ALA A 1 71.42 -11.16 -35.57
CA ALA A 1 70.46 -11.66 -34.56
C ALA A 1 70.71 -10.89 -33.27
N PRO A 2 69.68 -10.29 -32.66
CA PRO A 2 69.64 -8.85 -32.35
C PRO A 2 70.16 -8.52 -30.93
N VAL A 3 70.93 -7.44 -30.72
CA VAL A 3 70.56 -6.00 -30.57
C VAL A 3 69.61 -5.74 -29.40
N GLY A 4 70.17 -5.21 -28.30
CA GLY A 4 69.43 -4.66 -27.16
C GLY A 4 69.97 -3.28 -26.82
N THR A 5 69.42 -2.26 -27.47
CA THR A 5 69.63 -0.83 -27.19
C THR A 5 68.78 -0.42 -25.98
N MET A 6 69.44 0.16 -24.97
CA MET A 6 68.80 0.89 -23.89
C MET A 6 68.41 2.31 -24.33
N ALA A 7 67.37 2.81 -23.64
CA ALA A 7 66.86 4.17 -23.54
C ALA A 7 65.80 4.61 -24.58
N SER A 8 64.56 4.75 -24.11
CA SER A 8 63.97 6.09 -24.00
C SER A 8 62.94 6.10 -22.87
N GLY A 9 63.08 7.07 -21.98
CA GLY A 9 61.99 7.51 -21.14
C GLY A 9 61.19 8.59 -21.88
N TRP A 10 59.89 8.63 -21.62
CA TRP A 10 59.14 9.80 -21.14
C TRP A 10 57.66 9.61 -21.48
N SER A 11 56.82 10.00 -20.51
CA SER A 11 55.38 10.26 -20.61
C SER A 11 54.50 9.01 -20.73
N CYS A 12 53.50 8.76 -19.90
CA CYS A 12 52.49 9.70 -19.44
C CYS A 12 51.94 9.19 -18.10
N TRP A 13 52.27 9.88 -17.01
CA TRP A 13 51.51 9.80 -15.78
C TRP A 13 50.22 10.59 -16.01
N ILE A 14 49.12 9.91 -16.33
CA ILE A 14 47.72 10.26 -16.06
C ILE A 14 46.92 9.08 -16.62
N LEU A 15 46.73 8.04 -15.80
CA LEU A 15 45.51 7.25 -15.87
C LEU A 15 44.74 7.62 -14.61
N MET A 16 43.97 8.70 -14.71
CA MET A 16 43.02 9.09 -13.68
C MET A 16 42.16 7.88 -13.35
N LEU A 17 42.11 7.60 -12.05
CA LEU A 17 41.12 6.78 -11.38
C LEU A 17 39.72 7.08 -11.92
N LEU A 18 39.27 6.30 -12.91
CA LEU A 18 37.85 6.10 -13.14
C LEU A 18 37.39 5.14 -12.04
N LEU A 19 37.25 5.67 -10.83
CA LEU A 19 36.35 5.08 -9.86
C LEU A 19 34.98 5.02 -10.55
N PRO A 20 34.33 3.84 -10.66
CA PRO A 20 32.95 3.83 -11.07
C PRO A 20 32.24 4.71 -10.06
N VAL A 21 31.68 5.83 -10.53
CA VAL A 21 30.67 6.55 -9.76
C VAL A 21 29.65 5.48 -9.44
N LEU A 22 29.60 5.06 -8.18
CA LEU A 22 28.47 4.30 -7.65
C LEU A 22 27.28 5.18 -7.99
N ALA A 23 26.57 4.81 -9.06
CA ALA A 23 25.25 5.32 -9.33
C ALA A 23 24.49 5.03 -8.04
N HIS A 24 24.35 6.06 -7.20
CA HIS A 24 23.42 5.99 -6.10
C HIS A 24 22.10 5.73 -6.79
N ALA A 25 21.55 4.53 -6.59
CA ALA A 25 20.21 4.24 -7.05
C ALA A 25 19.33 5.34 -6.46
N MET A 26 18.87 6.28 -7.29
CA MET A 26 17.96 7.34 -6.87
C MET A 26 16.67 6.66 -6.44
N GLY A 27 16.53 6.50 -5.14
CA GLY A 27 15.43 5.85 -4.46
C GLY A 27 15.59 6.06 -2.96
N PRO A 28 14.53 5.84 -2.16
CA PRO A 28 14.42 6.28 -0.76
C PRO A 28 15.41 5.63 0.23
N GLY A 29 16.41 4.90 -0.25
CA GLY A 29 17.24 4.01 0.56
C GLY A 29 16.43 2.83 1.11
N PRO A 30 17.09 1.89 1.78
CA PRO A 30 16.41 0.76 2.38
C PRO A 30 15.61 1.21 3.61
N VAL A 31 14.41 0.63 3.81
CA VAL A 31 13.54 0.90 4.99
C VAL A 31 14.27 0.57 6.30
N LEU A 32 15.13 -0.44 6.27
CA LEU A 32 16.05 -0.77 7.36
C LEU A 32 17.49 -0.76 6.85
N ALA A 33 18.38 -0.17 7.63
CA ALA A 33 19.80 -0.10 7.27
C ALA A 33 20.35 -1.50 6.90
N ASN A 34 21.08 -1.57 5.79
CA ASN A 34 21.69 -2.80 5.25
C ASN A 34 20.71 -3.92 4.86
N ARG A 35 19.42 -3.62 4.70
CA ARG A 35 18.39 -4.57 4.23
C ARG A 35 17.66 -4.02 3.01
N PRO A 36 18.14 -4.32 1.78
CA PRO A 36 17.50 -3.80 0.56
C PRO A 36 16.09 -4.36 0.34
N PHE A 37 15.81 -5.55 0.90
CA PHE A 37 14.49 -6.17 0.91
C PHE A 37 14.21 -6.70 2.33
N VAL A 38 13.18 -6.18 2.99
CA VAL A 38 12.76 -6.63 4.33
C VAL A 38 11.51 -7.51 4.27
N THR A 39 11.47 -8.58 5.05
CA THR A 39 10.22 -9.33 5.28
C THR A 39 9.63 -8.90 6.61
N ILE A 40 8.36 -8.46 6.61
CA ILE A 40 7.66 -8.00 7.81
C ILE A 40 6.58 -9.01 8.18
N TRP A 41 6.60 -9.45 9.44
CA TRP A 41 5.58 -10.32 10.01
C TRP A 41 4.47 -9.48 10.63
N ASN A 42 3.31 -9.46 9.97
CA ASN A 42 2.09 -8.81 10.45
C ASN A 42 0.96 -9.83 10.67
N ILE A 43 1.32 -11.02 11.16
CA ILE A 43 0.38 -12.07 11.57
C ILE A 43 0.34 -12.09 13.12
N PRO A 44 -0.84 -12.01 13.75
CA PRO A 44 -0.98 -11.85 15.21
C PRO A 44 -0.77 -13.18 15.97
N THR A 45 0.43 -13.75 15.84
CA THR A 45 0.79 -15.07 16.40
C THR A 45 1.02 -15.06 17.90
N GLU A 46 1.03 -13.90 18.55
CA GLU A 46 0.97 -13.77 20.01
C GLU A 46 -0.20 -14.57 20.62
N ARG A 47 -1.36 -14.60 19.94
CA ARG A 47 -2.54 -15.35 20.40
C ARG A 47 -2.30 -16.85 20.41
N CYS A 48 -1.46 -17.38 19.51
CA CYS A 48 -1.10 -18.80 19.46
C CYS A 48 -0.33 -19.21 20.72
N ALA A 49 0.63 -18.37 21.14
CA ALA A 49 1.38 -18.59 22.37
C ALA A 49 0.46 -18.51 23.60
N LYS A 50 -0.33 -17.44 23.72
CA LYS A 50 -1.21 -17.20 24.88
C LYS A 50 -2.31 -18.26 25.05
N LYS A 51 -2.91 -18.71 23.96
CA LYS A 51 -4.10 -19.59 24.02
C LYS A 51 -3.78 -21.07 23.85
N TYR A 52 -2.74 -21.40 23.08
CA TYR A 52 -2.45 -22.78 22.67
C TYR A 52 -1.04 -23.24 23.03
N ASN A 53 -0.23 -22.39 23.67
CA ASN A 53 1.18 -22.67 23.97
C ASN A 53 2.00 -23.04 22.72
N VAL A 54 1.66 -22.44 21.58
CA VAL A 54 2.37 -22.60 20.31
C VAL A 54 3.16 -21.32 20.03
N THR A 55 4.48 -21.41 20.11
CA THR A 55 5.40 -20.30 19.80
C THR A 55 6.05 -20.53 18.44
N LEU A 56 6.04 -19.51 17.58
CA LEU A 56 6.77 -19.54 16.31
C LEU A 56 8.15 -18.91 16.50
N ASN A 57 9.20 -19.67 16.22
CA ASN A 57 10.55 -19.14 16.18
C ASN A 57 10.81 -18.45 14.82
N LEU A 58 10.68 -17.12 14.80
CA LEU A 58 10.94 -16.32 13.61
C LEU A 58 12.43 -15.98 13.42
N GLU A 59 13.28 -16.20 14.42
CA GLU A 59 14.71 -15.84 14.37
C GLU A 59 15.51 -16.67 13.34
N VAL A 60 14.93 -17.78 12.88
CA VAL A 60 15.49 -18.61 11.80
C VAL A 60 15.43 -17.89 10.45
N PHE A 61 14.57 -16.88 10.32
CA PHE A 61 14.37 -16.09 9.11
C PHE A 61 14.82 -14.64 9.32
N ASP A 62 15.17 -13.96 8.23
CA ASP A 62 15.42 -12.52 8.27
C ASP A 62 14.09 -11.73 8.22
N VAL A 63 13.30 -11.87 9.28
CA VAL A 63 11.96 -11.32 9.41
C VAL A 63 11.91 -10.29 10.54
N VAL A 64 11.23 -9.19 10.28
CA VAL A 64 10.99 -8.12 11.25
C VAL A 64 9.58 -8.29 11.80
N ALA A 65 9.46 -8.44 13.11
CA ALA A 65 8.20 -8.54 13.82
C ALA A 65 8.16 -7.49 14.94
N ASN A 66 6.95 -7.11 15.35
CA ASN A 66 6.78 -6.35 16.59
C ASN A 66 7.20 -7.19 17.80
N ASP A 67 7.46 -6.51 18.92
CA ASP A 67 7.76 -7.16 20.18
C ASP A 67 6.63 -8.14 20.55
N HIS A 68 7.03 -9.33 21.01
CA HIS A 68 6.12 -10.44 21.32
C HIS A 68 5.18 -10.85 20.18
N GLN A 69 5.52 -10.51 18.93
CA GLN A 69 4.67 -10.74 17.75
C GLN A 69 3.28 -10.08 17.91
N SER A 70 3.25 -8.94 18.61
CA SER A 70 2.05 -8.10 18.78
C SER A 70 1.57 -7.57 17.43
N PHE A 71 0.26 -7.37 17.32
CA PHE A 71 -0.34 -6.80 16.11
C PHE A 71 0.02 -5.32 15.90
N ILE A 72 0.19 -4.58 16.99
CA ILE A 72 0.59 -3.16 17.02
C ILE A 72 1.96 -3.07 17.70
N GLY A 73 2.91 -2.36 17.09
CA GLY A 73 4.24 -2.21 17.67
C GLY A 73 5.20 -1.39 16.83
N GLN A 74 6.49 -1.51 17.17
CA GLN A 74 7.58 -0.66 16.69
C GLN A 74 7.94 -0.86 15.22
N ALA A 75 7.65 -2.03 14.65
CA ALA A 75 7.98 -2.35 13.27
C ALA A 75 6.82 -2.01 12.33
N ILE A 76 5.61 -2.41 12.69
CA ILE A 76 4.41 -2.19 11.89
C ILE A 76 3.19 -2.00 12.80
N THR A 77 2.33 -1.08 12.41
CA THR A 77 1.02 -0.85 13.01
C THR A 77 0.00 -0.74 11.89
N LEU A 78 -1.01 -1.60 11.92
CA LEU A 78 -2.18 -1.53 11.05
C LEU A 78 -3.33 -0.89 11.81
N PHE A 79 -3.87 0.21 11.27
CA PHE A 79 -5.05 0.88 11.79
C PHE A 79 -6.27 0.40 11.01
N TYR A 80 -7.13 -0.41 11.62
CA TYR A 80 -8.41 -0.76 11.03
C TYR A 80 -9.38 0.43 11.06
N THR A 81 -10.56 0.23 10.46
CA THR A 81 -11.61 1.25 10.35
C THR A 81 -11.93 1.95 11.68
N ASP A 82 -11.93 1.21 12.79
CA ASP A 82 -12.33 1.71 14.10
C ASP A 82 -11.14 2.21 14.96
N ASP A 83 -9.91 2.09 14.46
CA ASP A 83 -8.68 2.39 15.22
C ASP A 83 -8.11 3.80 14.94
N LEU A 84 -8.60 4.50 13.92
CA LEU A 84 -8.03 5.78 13.49
C LEU A 84 -9.10 6.78 13.03
N GLY A 85 -9.45 7.68 13.95
CA GLY A 85 -10.38 8.75 13.71
C GLY A 85 -11.83 8.28 13.60
N LEU A 86 -12.68 9.17 13.08
CA LEU A 86 -14.11 8.92 12.89
C LEU A 86 -14.42 8.69 11.40
N LEU A 87 -14.03 7.54 10.85
CA LEU A 87 -14.32 7.22 9.46
C LEU A 87 -15.85 7.10 9.24
N PRO A 88 -16.45 7.80 8.26
CA PRO A 88 -17.84 7.59 7.91
C PRO A 88 -18.03 6.34 7.05
N TYR A 89 -18.98 5.49 7.43
CA TYR A 89 -19.33 4.29 6.67
C TYR A 89 -20.76 3.81 6.96
N TYR A 90 -21.25 2.86 6.17
CA TYR A 90 -22.50 2.17 6.45
C TYR A 90 -22.24 0.77 6.99
N THR A 91 -22.99 0.35 8.02
CA THR A 91 -23.03 -1.06 8.45
C THR A 91 -23.63 -1.94 7.36
N ASP A 92 -23.56 -3.27 7.52
CA ASP A 92 -24.13 -4.22 6.58
C ASP A 92 -25.67 -4.09 6.50
N GLU A 93 -26.31 -3.61 7.58
CA GLU A 93 -27.74 -3.27 7.64
C GLU A 93 -28.06 -1.88 7.03
N GLY A 94 -27.05 -1.17 6.52
CA GLY A 94 -27.22 0.16 5.92
C GLY A 94 -27.38 1.29 6.93
N VAL A 95 -26.96 1.10 8.20
CA VAL A 95 -27.01 2.14 9.23
C VAL A 95 -25.79 3.05 9.09
N PRO A 96 -25.96 4.39 9.05
CA PRO A 96 -24.84 5.31 8.93
C PRO A 96 -24.06 5.42 10.25
N VAL A 97 -22.75 5.20 10.17
CA VAL A 97 -21.78 5.48 11.23
C VAL A 97 -21.01 6.75 10.85
N ASN A 98 -20.84 7.67 11.81
CA ASN A 98 -20.20 8.98 11.60
C ASN A 98 -20.77 9.78 10.41
N GLY A 99 -22.07 9.62 10.11
CA GLY A 99 -22.73 10.29 8.98
C GLY A 99 -22.76 9.48 7.67
N GLY A 100 -22.12 8.31 7.63
CA GLY A 100 -22.18 7.31 6.55
C GLY A 100 -21.43 7.67 5.27
N LEU A 101 -21.27 8.96 4.97
CA LEU A 101 -20.61 9.49 3.79
C LEU A 101 -19.54 10.53 4.18
N PRO A 102 -18.42 10.62 3.44
CA PRO A 102 -17.39 11.63 3.72
C PRO A 102 -17.93 13.05 3.63
N GLN A 103 -18.80 13.37 2.65
CA GLN A 103 -19.41 14.69 2.50
C GLN A 103 -20.52 15.00 3.52
N ASN A 104 -20.88 14.05 4.37
CA ASN A 104 -21.90 14.19 5.42
C ASN A 104 -21.31 14.04 6.83
N ALA A 105 -19.98 14.02 6.94
CA ALA A 105 -19.24 13.77 8.18
C ALA A 105 -18.39 14.99 8.54
N SER A 106 -18.10 15.18 9.84
CA SER A 106 -17.23 16.26 10.30
C SER A 106 -15.76 15.87 10.17
N LEU A 107 -15.09 16.36 9.13
CA LEU A 107 -13.63 16.18 8.97
C LEU A 107 -12.84 16.71 10.18
N LYS A 108 -13.29 17.83 10.77
CA LYS A 108 -12.65 18.38 11.97
C LYS A 108 -12.73 17.43 13.16
N ALA A 109 -13.89 16.82 13.40
CA ALA A 109 -14.06 15.85 14.48
C ALA A 109 -13.23 14.59 14.21
N HIS A 110 -13.21 14.12 12.96
CA HIS A 110 -12.35 13.03 12.51
C HIS A 110 -10.88 13.30 12.84
N LEU A 111 -10.30 14.41 12.38
CA LEU A 111 -8.89 14.76 12.60
C LEU A 111 -8.54 14.96 14.08
N TYR A 112 -9.49 15.48 14.88
CA TYR A 112 -9.31 15.58 16.32
C TYR A 112 -9.16 14.19 16.97
N GLN A 113 -10.03 13.25 16.61
CA GLN A 113 -9.96 11.87 17.10
C GLN A 113 -8.70 11.17 16.60
N THR A 114 -8.39 11.29 15.30
CA THR A 114 -7.16 10.78 14.68
C THR A 114 -5.90 11.24 15.43
N THR A 115 -5.87 12.49 15.89
CA THR A 115 -4.74 13.01 16.69
C THR A 115 -4.57 12.25 18.01
N GLN A 116 -5.67 11.92 18.70
CA GLN A 116 -5.62 11.17 19.95
C GLN A 116 -5.20 9.72 19.69
N ASP A 117 -5.80 9.08 18.70
CA ASP A 117 -5.52 7.68 18.36
C ASP A 117 -4.05 7.48 18.00
N ILE A 118 -3.46 8.36 17.17
CA ILE A 118 -2.04 8.29 16.83
C ILE A 118 -1.16 8.46 18.07
N LYS A 119 -1.50 9.37 18.99
CA LYS A 119 -0.71 9.59 20.21
C LYS A 119 -0.73 8.39 21.15
N VAL A 120 -1.88 7.70 21.22
CA VAL A 120 -2.04 6.50 22.06
C VAL A 120 -1.36 5.30 21.41
N THR A 121 -1.64 5.04 20.14
CA THR A 121 -1.20 3.82 19.44
C THR A 121 0.29 3.86 19.10
N LEU A 122 0.81 5.04 18.71
CA LEU A 122 2.22 5.23 18.36
C LEU A 122 2.86 6.21 19.35
N PRO A 123 3.15 5.84 20.60
CA PRO A 123 3.55 6.80 21.64
C PRO A 123 4.86 7.55 21.34
N SER A 124 5.80 6.91 20.63
CA SER A 124 7.08 7.55 20.26
C SER A 124 6.91 8.55 19.12
N PRO A 125 7.26 9.84 19.29
CA PRO A 125 7.29 10.80 18.18
C PRO A 125 8.28 10.42 17.08
N ALA A 126 9.34 9.67 17.43
CA ALA A 126 10.35 9.16 16.51
C ALA A 126 9.99 7.76 15.99
N TYR A 127 8.71 7.45 15.80
CA TYR A 127 8.28 6.19 15.19
C TYR A 127 8.80 6.10 13.75
N ARG A 128 9.48 4.99 13.43
CA ARG A 128 10.09 4.73 12.11
C ARG A 128 9.58 3.46 11.44
N GLY A 129 8.52 2.87 11.99
CA GLY A 129 7.88 1.67 11.45
C GLY A 129 6.87 2.01 10.36
N MET A 130 6.20 0.97 9.87
CA MET A 130 5.10 1.08 8.92
C MET A 130 3.83 1.50 9.65
N ALA A 131 3.20 2.57 9.18
CA ALA A 131 1.91 3.06 9.70
C ALA A 131 0.87 2.89 8.60
N VAL A 132 0.23 1.72 8.59
CA VAL A 132 -0.66 1.31 7.50
C VAL A 132 -2.10 1.60 7.90
N ILE A 133 -2.83 2.32 7.05
CA ILE A 133 -4.25 2.62 7.27
C ILE A 133 -5.09 1.67 6.42
N ASP A 134 -5.92 0.85 7.08
CA ASP A 134 -6.77 -0.14 6.43
C ASP A 134 -8.24 0.30 6.38
N TRP A 135 -8.51 1.19 5.44
CA TRP A 135 -9.86 1.71 5.18
C TRP A 135 -10.46 1.05 3.94
N GLU A 136 -11.35 0.09 4.20
CA GLU A 136 -11.95 -0.75 3.17
C GLU A 136 -13.42 -0.46 2.89
N LYS A 137 -14.02 0.50 3.61
CA LYS A 137 -15.46 0.76 3.54
C LYS A 137 -15.90 1.36 2.20
N TRP A 138 -15.14 2.30 1.65
CA TRP A 138 -15.39 2.93 0.36
C TRP A 138 -14.07 3.22 -0.37
N ARG A 139 -14.15 3.53 -1.67
CA ARG A 139 -13.00 3.94 -2.49
C ARG A 139 -13.11 5.42 -2.85
N PRO A 140 -12.00 6.18 -2.91
CA PRO A 140 -12.06 7.63 -3.12
C PRO A 140 -12.55 8.04 -4.51
N LEU A 141 -12.49 7.14 -5.50
CA LEU A 141 -13.09 7.38 -6.81
C LEU A 141 -14.50 6.81 -6.85
N TRP A 142 -15.48 7.63 -7.19
CA TRP A 142 -16.89 7.30 -7.30
C TRP A 142 -17.12 6.02 -8.09
N VAL A 143 -16.44 5.90 -9.22
CA VAL A 143 -16.60 4.77 -10.14
C VAL A 143 -16.15 3.43 -9.53
N ARG A 144 -15.29 3.45 -8.50
CA ARG A 144 -14.78 2.26 -7.80
C ARG A 144 -15.69 1.74 -6.67
N ASN A 145 -16.77 2.46 -6.37
CA ASN A 145 -17.77 2.05 -5.38
C ASN A 145 -18.88 1.20 -6.04
N TRP A 146 -18.51 0.03 -6.54
CA TRP A 146 -19.40 -0.95 -7.15
C TRP A 146 -19.76 -2.08 -6.18
N SER A 147 -20.62 -3.02 -6.62
CA SER A 147 -21.07 -4.15 -5.80
C SER A 147 -21.67 -3.68 -4.47
N THR A 148 -21.26 -4.25 -3.34
CA THR A 148 -21.70 -3.87 -1.99
C THR A 148 -21.41 -2.41 -1.64
N MET A 149 -20.38 -1.79 -2.24
CA MET A 149 -20.08 -0.36 -2.07
C MET A 149 -21.03 0.56 -2.87
N ASN A 150 -21.97 0.02 -3.66
CA ASN A 150 -22.92 0.86 -4.39
C ASN A 150 -23.81 1.72 -3.47
N ILE A 151 -23.96 1.33 -2.21
CA ILE A 151 -24.67 2.12 -1.19
C ILE A 151 -24.12 3.55 -1.07
N TYR A 152 -22.79 3.74 -1.19
CA TYR A 152 -22.19 5.07 -1.11
C TYR A 152 -22.63 5.97 -2.26
N ARG A 153 -22.82 5.42 -3.46
CA ARG A 153 -23.34 6.17 -4.62
C ARG A 153 -24.81 6.52 -4.41
N GLN A 154 -25.62 5.54 -4.02
CA GLN A 154 -27.06 5.72 -3.76
C GLN A 154 -27.31 6.77 -2.68
N LYS A 155 -26.63 6.66 -1.54
CA LYS A 155 -26.80 7.56 -0.41
C LYS A 155 -26.28 8.97 -0.71
N SER A 156 -25.23 9.10 -1.52
CA SER A 156 -24.75 10.41 -1.99
C SER A 156 -25.79 11.09 -2.87
N GLU A 157 -26.43 10.36 -3.80
CA GLU A 157 -27.49 10.90 -4.64
C GLU A 157 -28.75 11.23 -3.83
N GLU A 158 -29.13 10.41 -2.85
CA GLU A 158 -30.22 10.69 -1.92
C GLU A 158 -29.99 12.00 -1.13
N LEU A 159 -28.78 12.19 -0.60
CA LEU A 159 -28.41 13.40 0.15
C LEU A 159 -28.56 14.66 -0.72
N VAL A 160 -28.05 14.63 -1.96
CA VAL A 160 -28.18 15.76 -2.89
C VAL A 160 -29.64 16.00 -3.27
N ARG A 161 -30.43 14.94 -3.49
CA ARG A 161 -31.86 15.06 -3.83
C ARG A 161 -32.67 15.69 -2.70
N GLN A 162 -32.34 15.39 -1.44
CA GLN A 162 -32.98 16.02 -0.27
C GLN A 162 -32.72 17.53 -0.23
N GLN A 163 -31.51 17.95 -0.59
CA GLN A 163 -31.12 19.38 -0.63
C GLN A 163 -31.68 20.10 -1.86
N HIS A 164 -31.85 19.37 -2.98
CA HIS A 164 -32.32 19.91 -4.25
C HIS A 164 -33.44 19.07 -4.88
N PRO A 165 -34.68 19.10 -4.33
CA PRO A 165 -35.76 18.20 -4.76
C PRO A 165 -36.21 18.36 -6.22
N GLN A 166 -35.93 19.52 -6.82
CA GLN A 166 -36.35 19.87 -8.19
C GLN A 166 -35.24 19.61 -9.24
N TRP A 167 -34.05 19.17 -8.82
CA TRP A 167 -32.97 18.93 -9.78
C TRP A 167 -33.21 17.66 -10.61
N PRO A 168 -32.86 17.69 -11.91
CA PRO A 168 -32.93 16.50 -12.74
C PRO A 168 -31.92 15.44 -12.25
N PRO A 169 -32.19 14.13 -12.46
CA PRO A 169 -31.32 13.05 -11.97
C PRO A 169 -29.85 13.16 -12.38
N GLU A 170 -29.56 13.59 -13.61
CA GLU A 170 -28.19 13.77 -14.09
C GLU A 170 -27.42 14.85 -13.32
N LEU A 171 -28.09 15.93 -12.93
CA LEU A 171 -27.47 16.98 -12.13
C LEU A 171 -27.24 16.51 -10.69
N VAL A 172 -28.18 15.76 -10.12
CA VAL A 172 -28.03 15.13 -8.79
C VAL A 172 -26.82 14.21 -8.78
N LYS A 173 -26.71 13.30 -9.76
CA LYS A 173 -25.59 12.35 -9.87
C LYS A 173 -24.25 13.05 -10.04
N LYS A 174 -24.19 14.10 -10.89
CA LYS A 174 -22.97 14.88 -11.09
C LYS A 174 -22.52 15.56 -9.80
N ALA A 175 -23.44 16.22 -9.08
CA ALA A 175 -23.14 16.86 -7.81
C ALA A 175 -22.76 15.86 -6.72
N ALA A 176 -23.47 14.73 -6.63
CA ALA A 176 -23.18 13.65 -5.67
C ALA A 176 -21.78 13.07 -5.88
N LYS A 177 -21.40 12.81 -7.13
CA LYS A 177 -20.03 12.39 -7.49
C LYS A 177 -19.00 13.42 -7.02
N GLN A 178 -19.19 14.68 -7.37
CA GLN A 178 -18.23 15.74 -7.06
C GLN A 178 -18.04 15.91 -5.53
N GLN A 179 -19.14 15.97 -4.78
CA GLN A 179 -19.10 16.11 -3.32
C GLN A 179 -18.44 14.88 -2.67
N PHE A 180 -18.80 13.67 -3.10
CA PHE A 180 -18.21 12.45 -2.57
C PHE A 180 -16.70 12.38 -2.81
N GLU A 181 -16.24 12.55 -4.06
CA GLU A 181 -14.81 12.44 -4.40
C GLU A 181 -13.98 13.54 -3.74
N GLN A 182 -14.51 14.76 -3.63
CA GLN A 182 -13.86 15.86 -2.92
C GLN A 182 -13.68 15.52 -1.44
N SER A 183 -14.76 15.15 -0.74
CA SER A 183 -14.67 14.87 0.69
C SER A 183 -13.89 13.57 0.97
N ALA A 184 -14.01 12.54 0.13
CA ALA A 184 -13.20 11.32 0.25
C ALA A 184 -11.70 11.62 0.15
N ARG A 185 -11.31 12.50 -0.79
CA ARG A 185 -9.94 13.02 -0.88
C ARG A 185 -9.54 13.75 0.40
N GLU A 186 -10.34 14.71 0.86
CA GLU A 186 -10.02 15.51 2.05
C GLU A 186 -9.80 14.63 3.29
N PHE A 187 -10.65 13.60 3.50
CA PHE A 187 -10.49 12.64 4.59
C PHE A 187 -9.19 11.85 4.48
N MET A 188 -8.90 11.24 3.33
CA MET A 188 -7.71 10.41 3.17
C MET A 188 -6.41 11.24 3.17
N GLU A 189 -6.39 12.36 2.45
CA GLU A 189 -5.22 13.23 2.29
C GLU A 189 -4.82 13.89 3.62
N GLN A 190 -5.79 14.48 4.35
CA GLN A 190 -5.48 15.17 5.60
C GLN A 190 -5.15 14.19 6.74
N THR A 191 -5.66 12.96 6.69
CA THR A 191 -5.27 11.91 7.65
C THR A 191 -3.80 11.51 7.48
N LEU A 192 -3.35 11.31 6.24
CA LEU A 192 -1.92 11.04 5.96
C LEU A 192 -1.03 12.21 6.39
N GLN A 193 -1.41 13.44 6.04
CA GLN A 193 -0.65 14.64 6.40
C GLN A 193 -0.56 14.83 7.93
N LEU A 194 -1.64 14.55 8.66
CA LEU A 194 -1.64 14.58 10.12
C LEU A 194 -0.75 13.47 10.70
N GLY A 195 -0.81 12.25 10.12
CA GLY A 195 0.07 11.15 10.46
C GLY A 195 1.55 11.52 10.32
N GLU A 196 1.94 12.05 9.16
CA GLU A 196 3.29 12.55 8.90
C GLU A 196 3.68 13.70 9.82
N THR A 197 2.77 14.64 10.11
CA THR A 197 3.06 15.74 11.04
C THR A 197 3.38 15.24 12.45
N LEU A 198 2.65 14.22 12.92
CA LEU A 198 2.83 13.68 14.27
C LEU A 198 3.98 12.68 14.35
N ARG A 199 4.18 11.87 13.31
CA ARG A 199 5.18 10.79 13.21
C ARG A 199 5.91 10.94 11.87
N PRO A 200 6.81 11.93 11.75
CA PRO A 200 7.42 12.28 10.47
C PRO A 200 8.19 11.14 9.88
N ASP A 201 8.90 10.34 10.67
CA ASP A 201 9.69 9.22 10.16
C ASP A 201 8.88 7.94 9.90
N GLY A 202 7.56 7.96 10.15
CA GLY A 202 6.68 6.83 9.92
C GLY A 202 6.41 6.61 8.43
N TYR A 203 6.42 5.37 7.99
CA TYR A 203 6.03 5.01 6.63
C TYR A 203 4.51 4.94 6.54
N TRP A 204 3.86 6.09 6.34
CA TRP A 204 2.41 6.24 6.22
C TRP A 204 1.90 5.86 4.83
N GLY A 205 0.81 5.10 4.77
CA GLY A 205 0.14 4.79 3.52
C GLY A 205 -1.11 3.94 3.72
N PHE A 206 -1.96 3.89 2.71
CA PHE A 206 -3.18 3.08 2.74
C PHE A 206 -2.92 1.66 2.22
N TYR A 207 -3.41 0.67 2.95
CA TYR A 207 -3.47 -0.71 2.49
C TYR A 207 -4.26 -0.83 1.17
N GLY A 208 -3.77 -1.68 0.27
CA GLY A 208 -4.44 -2.00 -1.00
C GLY A 208 -4.24 -0.97 -2.11
N PHE A 209 -3.45 0.09 -1.88
CA PHE A 209 -3.20 1.14 -2.87
C PHE A 209 -1.75 1.14 -3.40
N PRO A 210 -1.56 1.28 -4.73
CA PRO A 210 -2.59 1.27 -5.77
C PRO A 210 -3.18 -0.12 -5.99
N ASN A 211 -4.37 -0.17 -6.61
CA ASN A 211 -4.96 -1.43 -7.07
C ASN A 211 -4.94 -1.49 -8.60
N CYS A 212 -4.53 -2.65 -9.12
CA CYS A 212 -4.40 -2.95 -10.54
C CYS A 212 -5.69 -3.51 -11.17
N TYR A 213 -6.59 -4.11 -10.37
CA TYR A 213 -7.81 -4.80 -10.80
C TYR A 213 -7.64 -5.76 -11.99
N ASN A 214 -6.50 -6.46 -12.04
CA ASN A 214 -6.16 -7.47 -13.03
C ASN A 214 -6.76 -8.85 -12.69
N ASN A 215 -8.04 -8.90 -12.33
CA ASN A 215 -8.70 -10.10 -11.81
C ASN A 215 -9.47 -10.91 -12.87
N ASN A 216 -9.38 -10.55 -14.15
CA ASN A 216 -10.08 -11.24 -15.24
C ASN A 216 -9.36 -12.53 -15.68
N PHE A 217 -9.24 -13.48 -14.76
CA PHE A 217 -8.45 -14.70 -14.98
C PHE A 217 -9.05 -15.63 -16.04
N ASP A 218 -10.33 -15.49 -16.39
CA ASP A 218 -10.99 -16.33 -17.40
C ASP A 218 -10.69 -15.89 -18.84
N SER A 219 -10.05 -14.74 -19.03
CA SER A 219 -9.63 -14.30 -20.36
C SER A 219 -8.60 -15.26 -20.96
N LEU A 220 -8.84 -15.71 -22.18
CA LEU A 220 -7.87 -16.51 -22.96
C LEU A 220 -6.56 -15.74 -23.20
N THR A 221 -6.63 -14.41 -23.22
CA THR A 221 -5.48 -13.50 -23.43
C THR A 221 -4.95 -12.92 -22.12
N TYR A 222 -5.28 -13.53 -20.97
CA TYR A 222 -4.82 -13.04 -19.67
C TYR A 222 -3.30 -12.99 -19.59
N ASN A 223 -2.76 -11.78 -19.45
CA ASN A 223 -1.33 -11.52 -19.29
C ASN A 223 -1.01 -10.79 -17.96
N GLY A 224 -2.01 -10.63 -17.08
CA GLY A 224 -1.89 -9.95 -15.79
C GLY A 224 -1.82 -8.43 -15.84
N THR A 225 -1.81 -7.79 -17.02
CA THR A 225 -1.73 -6.33 -17.12
C THR A 225 -2.90 -5.64 -16.40
N CYS A 226 -2.62 -4.52 -15.73
CA CYS A 226 -3.66 -3.66 -15.20
C CYS A 226 -4.47 -3.11 -16.37
N PRO A 227 -5.81 -3.20 -16.36
CA PRO A 227 -6.63 -2.61 -17.41
C PRO A 227 -6.30 -1.12 -17.60
N VAL A 228 -6.24 -0.64 -18.84
CA VAL A 228 -5.85 0.75 -19.17
C VAL A 228 -6.70 1.76 -18.39
N VAL A 229 -8.00 1.51 -18.28
CA VAL A 229 -8.91 2.37 -17.50
C VAL A 229 -8.52 2.48 -16.03
N GLU A 230 -7.93 1.43 -15.44
CA GLU A 230 -7.50 1.43 -14.05
C GLU A 230 -6.18 2.17 -13.86
N GLN A 231 -5.29 2.10 -14.84
CA GLN A 231 -4.07 2.93 -14.87
C GLN A 231 -4.43 4.42 -14.95
N GLU A 232 -5.42 4.81 -15.77
CA GLU A 232 -5.89 6.20 -15.82
C GLU A 232 -6.53 6.63 -14.49
N ARG A 233 -7.39 5.79 -13.89
CA ARG A 233 -7.97 6.05 -12.57
C ARG A 233 -6.89 6.19 -11.48
N ASN A 234 -5.82 5.40 -11.55
CA ASN A 234 -4.70 5.55 -10.63
C ASN A 234 -3.95 6.88 -10.84
N LYS A 235 -3.93 7.47 -12.05
CA LYS A 235 -3.41 8.84 -12.25
C LYS A 235 -4.28 9.90 -11.58
N GLU A 236 -5.60 9.71 -11.53
CA GLU A 236 -6.53 10.63 -10.84
C GLU A 236 -6.25 10.71 -9.32
N LEU A 237 -5.61 9.68 -8.75
CA LEU A 237 -5.22 9.59 -7.34
C LEU A 237 -3.82 10.14 -7.05
N TRP A 238 -3.26 11.00 -7.91
CA TRP A 238 -1.92 11.59 -7.71
C TRP A 238 -1.72 12.20 -6.32
N TRP A 239 -2.77 12.79 -5.74
CA TRP A 239 -2.76 13.41 -4.42
C TRP A 239 -2.51 12.39 -3.29
N LEU A 240 -2.96 11.15 -3.47
CA LEU A 240 -2.77 10.06 -2.53
C LEU A 240 -1.30 9.60 -2.55
N TRP A 241 -0.72 9.47 -3.75
CA TRP A 241 0.68 9.09 -3.92
C TRP A 241 1.60 10.15 -3.33
N LYS A 242 1.30 11.42 -3.60
CA LYS A 242 2.07 12.56 -3.09
C LYS A 242 2.07 12.65 -1.56
N SER A 243 0.95 12.29 -0.92
CA SER A 243 0.79 12.38 0.53
C SER A 243 1.20 11.08 1.26
N SER A 244 1.57 10.04 0.52
CA SER A 244 2.04 8.78 1.10
C SER A 244 3.54 8.82 1.36
N ARG A 245 3.98 8.17 2.43
CA ARG A 245 5.40 7.88 2.69
C ARG A 245 5.79 6.43 2.35
N ALA A 246 4.82 5.58 2.02
CA ALA A 246 5.03 4.24 1.46
C ALA A 246 3.78 3.77 0.67
N LEU A 247 3.97 2.80 -0.25
CA LEU A 247 2.87 2.18 -0.99
C LEU A 247 2.69 0.72 -0.57
N TYR A 248 1.43 0.32 -0.35
CA TYR A 248 1.05 -0.98 0.20
C TYR A 248 0.07 -1.73 -0.71
N PRO A 249 0.45 -2.08 -1.96
CA PRO A 249 -0.43 -2.83 -2.84
C PRO A 249 -0.67 -4.24 -2.27
N SER A 250 -1.91 -4.70 -2.24
CA SER A 250 -2.22 -6.11 -1.90
C SER A 250 -1.93 -6.99 -3.11
N ILE A 251 -1.22 -8.10 -2.92
CA ILE A 251 -0.90 -9.13 -3.93
C ILE A 251 -1.34 -10.52 -3.49
N TYR A 252 -2.36 -10.60 -2.62
CA TYR A 252 -2.94 -11.87 -2.18
C TYR A 252 -3.36 -12.70 -3.38
N LEU A 253 -2.99 -13.99 -3.39
CA LEU A 253 -3.34 -14.88 -4.48
C LEU A 253 -4.75 -15.43 -4.24
N PRO A 254 -5.75 -15.12 -5.08
CA PRO A 254 -7.06 -15.74 -4.96
C PRO A 254 -6.95 -17.24 -5.20
N PHE A 255 -7.74 -18.05 -4.48
CA PHE A 255 -7.69 -19.52 -4.57
C PHE A 255 -7.79 -20.07 -6.00
N ARG A 256 -8.52 -19.38 -6.88
CA ARG A 256 -8.65 -19.74 -8.31
C ARG A 256 -7.35 -19.70 -9.11
N LEU A 257 -6.27 -19.13 -8.57
CA LEU A 257 -4.94 -19.16 -9.17
C LEU A 257 -4.16 -20.43 -8.84
N LYS A 258 -4.60 -21.22 -7.85
CA LYS A 258 -3.95 -22.46 -7.44
C LYS A 258 -3.80 -23.41 -8.63
N GLY A 259 -2.57 -23.89 -8.85
CA GLY A 259 -2.23 -24.81 -9.94
C GLY A 259 -2.27 -24.19 -11.35
N THR A 260 -2.44 -22.87 -11.45
CA THR A 260 -2.36 -22.14 -12.72
C THR A 260 -0.98 -21.47 -12.87
N ASN A 261 -0.59 -21.16 -14.10
CA ASN A 261 0.63 -20.39 -14.39
C ASN A 261 0.42 -18.85 -14.35
N LYS A 262 -0.68 -18.38 -13.74
CA LYS A 262 -1.11 -16.97 -13.79
C LYS A 262 -0.65 -16.14 -12.60
N ALA A 263 -0.15 -16.76 -11.53
CA ALA A 263 0.27 -16.09 -10.29
C ALA A 263 1.38 -15.06 -10.55
N LEU A 264 2.43 -15.43 -11.28
CA LEU A 264 3.54 -14.52 -11.61
C LEU A 264 3.06 -13.27 -12.34
N ALA A 265 2.27 -13.44 -13.40
CA ALA A 265 1.74 -12.32 -14.18
C ALA A 265 0.80 -11.43 -13.36
N TYR A 266 -0.01 -12.04 -12.48
CA TYR A 266 -0.89 -11.32 -11.55
C TYR A 266 -0.11 -10.42 -10.59
N VAL A 267 0.89 -10.97 -9.89
CA VAL A 267 1.71 -10.22 -8.94
C VAL A 267 2.56 -9.17 -9.64
N ARG A 268 3.23 -9.55 -10.73
CA ARG A 268 4.15 -8.70 -11.48
C ARG A 268 3.56 -7.33 -11.78
N HIS A 269 2.36 -7.30 -12.34
CA HIS A 269 1.73 -6.05 -12.75
C HIS A 269 1.18 -5.23 -11.58
N ARG A 270 0.81 -5.86 -10.46
CA ARG A 270 0.37 -5.15 -9.26
C ARG A 270 1.54 -4.39 -8.60
N VAL A 271 2.69 -5.05 -8.50
CA VAL A 271 3.92 -4.43 -7.99
C VAL A 271 4.40 -3.35 -8.97
N ALA A 272 4.40 -3.63 -10.28
CA ALA A 272 4.83 -2.68 -11.30
C ALA A 272 3.97 -1.41 -11.34
N GLU A 273 2.66 -1.52 -11.07
CA GLU A 273 1.77 -0.37 -11.00
C GLU A 273 2.10 0.55 -9.82
N ALA A 274 2.48 -0.02 -8.66
CA ALA A 274 2.95 0.77 -7.52
C ALA A 274 4.18 1.63 -7.88
N PHE A 275 5.16 1.04 -8.56
CA PHE A 275 6.30 1.79 -9.08
C PHE A 275 5.93 2.80 -10.17
N THR A 276 4.92 2.50 -10.99
CA THR A 276 4.46 3.38 -12.06
C THR A 276 3.82 4.65 -11.50
N VAL A 277 2.95 4.53 -10.47
CA VAL A 277 2.34 5.70 -9.84
C VAL A 277 3.34 6.50 -9.02
N GLN A 278 4.28 5.83 -8.36
CA GLN A 278 5.38 6.44 -7.59
C GLN A 278 6.23 7.36 -8.49
N ARG A 279 6.80 6.83 -9.57
CA ARG A 279 7.70 7.58 -10.49
C ARG A 279 7.05 8.77 -11.18
N ARG A 280 5.71 8.80 -11.25
CA ARG A 280 4.97 9.91 -11.89
C ARG A 280 4.78 11.10 -10.96
N VAL A 281 4.96 10.93 -9.65
CA VAL A 281 4.58 11.92 -8.64
C VAL A 281 5.75 12.32 -7.74
N LEU A 282 6.73 11.44 -7.52
CA LEU A 282 7.76 11.60 -6.50
C LEU A 282 9.16 11.48 -7.10
N ASP A 283 9.96 12.55 -6.98
CA ASP A 283 11.34 12.58 -7.48
C ASP A 283 12.30 11.73 -6.63
N ASP A 284 12.09 11.70 -5.31
CA ASP A 284 12.94 10.95 -4.35
C ASP A 284 12.49 9.48 -4.13
N GLY A 285 11.33 9.10 -4.68
CA GLY A 285 10.69 7.80 -4.48
C GLY A 285 10.25 7.52 -3.02
N ILE A 286 9.24 6.66 -2.83
CA ILE A 286 8.83 6.15 -1.50
C ILE A 286 8.81 4.61 -1.52
N PRO A 287 9.15 3.90 -0.44
CA PRO A 287 9.24 2.45 -0.48
C PRO A 287 7.91 1.78 -0.88
N VAL A 288 8.01 0.75 -1.71
CA VAL A 288 6.89 -0.14 -2.07
C VAL A 288 7.02 -1.41 -1.23
N LEU A 289 5.99 -1.73 -0.44
CA LEU A 289 5.92 -2.92 0.40
C LEU A 289 4.61 -3.66 0.15
N PRO A 290 4.57 -4.61 -0.80
CA PRO A 290 3.36 -5.35 -1.10
C PRO A 290 2.89 -6.18 0.10
N TYR A 291 1.57 -6.24 0.29
CA TYR A 291 0.94 -7.16 1.23
C TYR A 291 0.73 -8.52 0.58
N SER A 292 1.21 -9.58 1.22
CA SER A 292 1.07 -10.98 0.80
C SER A 292 0.58 -11.86 1.96
N GLN A 293 0.13 -13.06 1.63
CA GLN A 293 -0.27 -14.09 2.59
C GLN A 293 0.58 -15.34 2.35
N ILE A 294 0.69 -16.19 3.37
CA ILE A 294 1.30 -17.51 3.24
C ILE A 294 0.31 -18.59 2.76
N ALA A 295 -0.97 -18.24 2.67
CA ALA A 295 -2.05 -19.06 2.16
C ALA A 295 -2.76 -18.35 1.00
N PHE A 296 -3.54 -19.09 0.21
CA PHE A 296 -4.44 -18.47 -0.75
C PHE A 296 -5.51 -17.64 -0.03
N ASP A 297 -5.87 -16.53 -0.64
CA ASP A 297 -6.79 -15.53 -0.08
C ASP A 297 -8.10 -16.16 0.38
N HIS A 298 -8.51 -15.83 1.61
CA HIS A 298 -9.68 -16.38 2.30
C HIS A 298 -9.70 -17.91 2.46
N THR A 299 -8.53 -18.56 2.52
CA THR A 299 -8.41 -20.00 2.75
C THR A 299 -7.36 -20.33 3.81
N VAL A 300 -7.33 -21.59 4.26
CA VAL A 300 -6.26 -22.16 5.09
C VAL A 300 -5.26 -22.96 4.26
N GLU A 301 -5.33 -22.88 2.93
CA GLU A 301 -4.47 -23.65 2.05
C GLU A 301 -3.19 -22.88 1.75
N PHE A 302 -2.05 -23.39 2.23
CA PHE A 302 -0.75 -22.76 2.05
C PHE A 302 -0.33 -22.65 0.58
N LEU A 303 0.36 -21.56 0.27
CA LEU A 303 0.98 -21.35 -1.03
C LEU A 303 2.08 -22.38 -1.27
N SER A 304 2.21 -22.83 -2.52
CA SER A 304 3.33 -23.67 -2.92
C SER A 304 4.64 -22.87 -2.90
N GLN A 305 5.79 -23.56 -2.94
CA GLN A 305 7.08 -22.88 -3.08
C GLN A 305 7.13 -22.01 -4.36
N GLU A 306 6.53 -22.48 -5.45
CA GLU A 306 6.43 -21.71 -6.69
C GLU A 306 5.58 -20.44 -6.51
N ASP A 307 4.45 -20.53 -5.81
CA ASP A 307 3.61 -19.37 -5.51
C ASP A 307 4.31 -18.37 -4.59
N LEU A 308 5.10 -18.83 -3.61
CA LEU A 308 5.96 -17.98 -2.78
C LEU A 308 7.05 -17.28 -3.60
N MET A 309 7.66 -17.97 -4.58
CA MET A 309 8.59 -17.34 -5.52
C MET A 309 7.89 -16.31 -6.42
N ASN A 310 6.67 -16.61 -6.87
CA ASN A 310 5.87 -15.70 -7.71
C ASN A 310 5.30 -14.50 -6.94
N THR A 311 5.36 -14.51 -5.61
CA THR A 311 4.92 -13.40 -4.73
C THR A 311 6.11 -12.66 -4.13
N ILE A 312 6.85 -13.31 -3.21
CA ILE A 312 8.01 -12.75 -2.52
C ILE A 312 9.16 -12.50 -3.51
N GLY A 313 9.49 -13.51 -4.33
CA GLY A 313 10.59 -13.43 -5.28
C GLY A 313 10.35 -12.36 -6.36
N GLU A 314 9.16 -12.32 -6.94
CA GLU A 314 8.79 -11.29 -7.92
C GLU A 314 8.82 -9.88 -7.33
N SER A 315 8.38 -9.70 -6.08
CA SER A 315 8.44 -8.40 -5.40
C SER A 315 9.89 -7.94 -5.20
N ALA A 316 10.76 -8.85 -4.73
CA ALA A 316 12.18 -8.57 -4.58
C ALA A 316 12.87 -8.26 -5.92
N ALA A 317 12.55 -9.01 -6.97
CA ALA A 317 13.12 -8.83 -8.30
C ALA A 317 12.79 -7.48 -8.94
N GLN A 318 11.63 -6.89 -8.61
CA GLN A 318 11.26 -5.54 -9.07
C GLN A 318 11.86 -4.40 -8.24
N GLY A 319 12.55 -4.71 -7.14
CA GLY A 319 13.14 -3.71 -6.24
C GLY A 319 12.16 -3.16 -5.20
N ALA A 320 11.13 -3.92 -4.82
CA ALA A 320 10.33 -3.58 -3.65
C ALA A 320 11.23 -3.46 -2.41
N ALA A 321 10.92 -2.52 -1.52
CA ALA A 321 11.71 -2.35 -0.29
C ALA A 321 11.51 -3.52 0.68
N GLY A 322 10.44 -4.29 0.50
CA GLY A 322 10.13 -5.45 1.29
C GLY A 322 8.78 -6.06 0.95
N ILE A 323 8.32 -6.96 1.80
CA ILE A 323 6.99 -7.58 1.73
C ILE A 323 6.41 -7.70 3.14
N ILE A 324 5.10 -7.49 3.26
CA ILE A 324 4.37 -7.66 4.51
C ILE A 324 3.57 -8.96 4.42
N LEU A 325 3.85 -9.90 5.31
CA LEU A 325 3.09 -11.14 5.46
C LEU A 325 1.97 -10.91 6.47
N TRP A 326 0.73 -11.03 6.00
CA TRP A 326 -0.49 -10.84 6.78
C TRP A 326 -1.31 -12.14 6.84
N GLY A 327 -2.15 -12.31 7.87
CA GLY A 327 -2.96 -13.51 8.08
C GLY A 327 -3.61 -13.64 9.44
#